data_AF-A0A8J3DGZ3-F1
#
_entry.id   AF-A0A8J3DGZ3-F1
#
_cell.length_a   1.000
_cell.length_b   1.000
_cell.length_c   1.000
_cell.angle_alpha   90.00
_cell.angle_beta   90.00
_cell.angle_gamma   90.00
#
_symmetry.space_group_name_H-M   'P 1'
#
loop_
_entity.id
_entity.type
_entity.pdbx_description
1 polymer ?
#
loop_
_entity_poly.entity_id
_entity_poly.type
_entity_poly.pdbx_seq_one_letter_code
_entity_poly.pdbx_strand_id
1 'polypeptide(L)'
;MKTPNFTVEGIDFKTFSPFILHNDLETESKNIRLEFSNWEWLEAEYSDSDTNDYYLNGYGMEGLVKAVRIIAGLPPEPESIEYDSEDDTCNIHFSDLDDARQTAELASAMITTYKKLLQAIQVARDNDLEDG
;
A
#
# COMPACT_ATOMS: atom_id res chain seq x y z
N MET A 1 -5.53 -15.09 3.81
CA MET A 1 -4.45 -14.10 3.96
C MET A 1 -3.11 -14.79 3.81
N LYS A 2 -2.19 -14.22 3.01
CA LYS A 2 -0.81 -14.71 2.89
C LYS A 2 -0.06 -14.58 4.23
N THR A 3 0.92 -15.45 4.47
CA THR A 3 1.80 -15.38 5.63
C THR A 3 3.11 -14.70 5.23
N PRO A 4 3.52 -13.60 5.89
CA PRO A 4 4.79 -12.95 5.60
C PRO A 4 5.97 -13.89 5.84
N ASN A 5 7.04 -13.69 5.07
CA ASN A 5 8.32 -14.37 5.22
C ASN A 5 9.40 -13.35 5.55
N PHE A 6 9.40 -12.90 6.80
CA PHE A 6 10.35 -11.90 7.29
C PHE A 6 11.79 -12.45 7.32
N THR A 7 12.75 -11.61 6.92
CA THR A 7 14.17 -11.85 7.16
C THR A 7 14.49 -11.75 8.66
N VAL A 8 15.75 -12.03 9.03
CA VAL A 8 16.25 -11.79 10.39
C VAL A 8 16.18 -10.33 10.83
N GLU A 9 16.05 -9.41 9.88
CA GLU A 9 15.90 -7.96 10.10
C GLU A 9 14.42 -7.54 10.19
N GLY A 10 13.47 -8.49 10.11
CA GLY A 10 12.05 -8.19 10.20
C GLY A 10 11.42 -7.73 8.87
N ILE A 11 12.07 -7.93 7.72
CA ILE A 11 11.59 -7.38 6.44
C ILE A 11 11.11 -8.49 5.50
N ASP A 12 9.95 -8.29 4.86
CA ASP A 12 9.43 -9.15 3.80
C ASP A 12 9.34 -8.38 2.48
N PHE A 13 10.23 -8.72 1.55
CA PHE A 13 10.33 -8.12 0.22
C PHE A 13 9.56 -8.89 -0.87
N LYS A 14 8.97 -10.05 -0.57
CA LYS A 14 8.53 -11.02 -1.59
C LYS A 14 7.04 -11.32 -1.53
N THR A 15 6.47 -11.52 -0.34
CA THR A 15 5.10 -12.04 -0.22
C THR A 15 4.05 -11.08 -0.80
N PHE A 16 4.31 -9.78 -0.64
CA PHE A 16 3.43 -8.67 -1.03
C PHE A 16 4.06 -7.76 -2.08
N SER A 17 5.10 -8.22 -2.77
CA SER A 17 5.76 -7.47 -3.85
C SER A 17 4.71 -6.91 -4.83
N PRO A 18 4.84 -5.65 -5.27
CA PRO A 18 5.98 -4.73 -5.09
C PRO A 18 6.05 -4.00 -3.74
N PHE A 19 5.10 -4.20 -2.83
CA PHE A 19 5.16 -3.63 -1.49
C PHE A 19 6.13 -4.40 -0.59
N ILE A 20 6.75 -3.69 0.34
CA ILE A 20 7.65 -4.22 1.37
C ILE A 20 6.94 -4.12 2.72
N LEU A 21 6.98 -5.21 3.50
CA LEU A 21 6.42 -5.21 4.86
C LEU A 21 7.55 -5.30 5.88
N HIS A 22 7.64 -4.31 6.76
CA HIS A 22 8.59 -4.24 7.86
C HIS A 22 7.87 -4.58 9.16
N ASN A 23 8.45 -5.47 9.95
CA ASN A 23 7.95 -5.86 11.27
C ASN A 23 8.95 -5.44 12.33
N ASP A 24 8.73 -4.25 12.88
CA ASP A 24 9.59 -3.61 13.88
C ASP A 24 8.98 -3.68 15.28
N LEU A 25 8.05 -4.62 15.53
CA LEU A 25 7.37 -4.81 16.81
C LEU A 25 8.34 -5.07 17.99
N GLU A 26 9.51 -5.66 17.69
CA GLU A 26 10.56 -5.95 18.68
C GLU A 26 11.58 -4.80 18.85
N THR A 27 11.42 -3.70 18.10
CA THR A 27 12.30 -2.52 18.18
C THR A 27 11.67 -1.40 19.02
N GLU A 28 12.36 -0.26 19.13
CA GLU A 28 11.82 0.91 19.83
C GLU A 28 10.61 1.54 19.12
N SER A 29 10.49 1.41 17.80
CA SER A 29 9.37 1.97 17.04
C SER A 29 8.06 1.21 17.28
N LYS A 30 8.14 -0.08 17.62
CA LYS A 30 7.00 -0.97 17.92
C LYS A 30 5.86 -0.89 16.90
N ASN A 31 6.21 -0.80 15.63
CA ASN A 31 5.24 -0.67 14.55
C ASN A 31 5.51 -1.67 13.43
N ILE A 32 4.56 -1.76 12.51
CA ILE A 32 4.66 -2.54 11.29
C ILE A 32 4.47 -1.55 10.15
N ARG A 33 5.40 -1.50 9.21
CA ARG A 33 5.34 -0.54 8.10
C ARG A 33 5.10 -1.26 6.78
N LEU A 34 4.09 -0.84 6.04
CA LEU A 34 3.93 -1.17 4.62
C LEU A 34 4.54 -0.04 3.81
N GLU A 35 5.49 -0.38 2.94
CA GLU A 35 6.22 0.59 2.12
C GLU A 35 6.01 0.28 0.63
N PHE A 36 5.81 1.33 -0.17
CA PHE A 36 6.00 1.30 -1.61
C PHE A 36 6.92 2.44 -2.05
N SER A 37 8.10 2.06 -2.56
CA SER A 37 9.16 2.97 -3.02
C SER A 37 9.83 2.48 -4.32
N ASN A 38 9.26 1.43 -4.96
CA ASN A 38 9.87 0.77 -6.11
C ASN A 38 9.48 1.42 -7.44
N TRP A 39 10.06 2.59 -7.72
CA TRP A 39 9.80 3.40 -8.91
C TRP A 39 10.23 2.72 -10.20
N GLU A 40 11.33 1.98 -10.19
CA GLU A 40 11.79 1.22 -11.36
C GLU A 40 10.75 0.16 -11.76
N TRP A 41 10.15 -0.54 -10.78
CA TRP A 41 9.08 -1.48 -11.04
C TRP A 41 7.83 -0.77 -11.57
N LEU A 42 7.45 0.36 -10.97
CA LEU A 42 6.26 1.11 -11.39
C LEU A 42 6.40 1.62 -12.82
N GLU A 43 7.55 2.21 -13.16
CA GLU A 43 7.86 2.66 -14.51
C GLU A 43 7.83 1.48 -15.49
N ALA A 44 8.48 0.36 -15.16
CA ALA A 44 8.49 -0.81 -16.03
C ALA A 44 7.10 -1.43 -16.28
N GLU A 45 6.21 -1.41 -15.28
CA GLU A 45 4.87 -1.99 -15.39
C GLU A 45 3.87 -1.03 -16.07
N TYR A 46 4.01 0.27 -15.83
CA TYR A 46 2.99 1.27 -16.19
C TYR A 46 3.47 2.44 -17.06
N SER A 47 4.71 2.45 -17.58
CA SER A 47 5.26 3.58 -18.38
C SER A 47 4.36 4.06 -19.52
N ASP A 48 3.70 3.12 -20.20
CA ASP A 48 2.81 3.39 -21.34
C ASP A 48 1.32 3.18 -21.01
N SER A 49 0.99 2.98 -19.74
CA SER A 49 -0.38 2.68 -19.31
C SER A 49 -1.16 3.95 -19.03
N ASP A 50 -2.40 3.99 -19.50
CA ASP A 50 -3.34 5.05 -19.17
C ASP A 50 -3.89 4.82 -17.75
N THR A 51 -3.25 5.42 -16.76
CA THR A 51 -3.73 5.42 -15.37
C THR A 51 -4.85 6.45 -15.16
N ASN A 52 -5.56 6.85 -16.22
CA ASN A 52 -6.60 7.87 -16.23
C ASN A 52 -6.13 9.20 -15.61
N ASP A 53 -4.90 9.62 -15.90
CA ASP A 53 -4.24 10.80 -15.30
C ASP A 53 -4.07 10.74 -13.77
N TYR A 54 -4.19 9.56 -13.14
CA TYR A 54 -3.94 9.41 -11.70
C TYR A 54 -2.43 9.45 -11.42
N TYR A 55 -2.03 10.31 -10.48
CA TYR A 55 -0.63 10.46 -10.10
C TYR A 55 -0.23 9.37 -9.11
N LEU A 56 0.76 8.55 -9.45
CA LEU A 56 1.15 7.37 -8.67
C LEU A 56 2.35 7.60 -7.75
N ASN A 57 2.52 8.83 -7.22
CA ASN A 57 3.55 9.15 -6.22
C ASN A 57 3.19 8.54 -4.84
N GLY A 58 3.94 8.89 -3.77
CA GLY A 58 3.69 8.39 -2.41
C GLY A 58 2.25 8.62 -1.94
N TYR A 59 1.77 9.86 -2.02
CA TYR A 59 0.40 10.24 -1.65
C TYR A 59 -0.66 9.55 -2.53
N GLY A 60 -0.45 9.51 -3.84
CA GLY A 60 -1.36 8.84 -4.75
C GLY A 60 -1.48 7.35 -4.45
N MET A 61 -0.36 6.67 -4.18
CA MET A 61 -0.35 5.26 -3.79
C MET A 61 -1.05 5.05 -2.45
N GLU A 62 -0.88 5.96 -1.50
CA GLU A 62 -1.61 5.96 -0.23
C GLU A 62 -3.12 6.00 -0.44
N GLY A 63 -3.59 6.92 -1.29
CA GLY A 63 -4.99 7.05 -1.69
C GLY A 63 -5.54 5.74 -2.28
N LEU A 64 -4.73 5.05 -3.09
CA LEU A 64 -5.09 3.73 -3.62
C LEU A 64 -5.16 2.65 -2.53
N VAL A 65 -4.28 2.69 -1.53
CA VAL A 65 -4.34 1.76 -0.38
C VAL A 65 -5.62 1.99 0.43
N LYS A 66 -5.99 3.26 0.68
CA LYS A 66 -7.27 3.61 1.32
C LYS A 66 -8.45 3.11 0.47
N ALA A 67 -8.40 3.31 -0.85
CA ALA A 67 -9.46 2.86 -1.78
C ALA A 67 -9.64 1.33 -1.80
N VAL A 68 -8.57 0.53 -1.78
CA VAL A 68 -8.72 -0.95 -1.75
C VAL A 68 -9.27 -1.46 -0.43
N ARG A 69 -9.05 -0.73 0.67
CA ARG A 69 -9.70 -1.03 1.96
C ARG A 69 -11.21 -0.78 1.86
N ILE A 70 -11.64 0.34 1.26
CA ILE A 70 -13.06 0.63 0.99
C ILE A 70 -13.68 -0.48 0.13
N ILE A 71 -13.02 -0.89 -0.95
CA ILE A 71 -13.48 -1.99 -1.84
C ILE A 71 -13.67 -3.30 -1.05
N ALA A 72 -12.81 -3.56 -0.06
CA ALA A 72 -12.89 -4.72 0.80
C ALA A 72 -13.92 -4.60 1.94
N GLY A 73 -14.63 -3.46 2.05
CA GLY A 73 -15.57 -3.19 3.15
C GLY A 73 -14.89 -2.88 4.48
N LEU A 74 -13.64 -2.43 4.46
CA LEU A 74 -12.86 -2.04 5.63
C LEU A 74 -12.85 -0.51 5.78
N PRO A 75 -12.72 0.03 7.00
CA PRO A 75 -12.50 1.46 7.19
C PRO A 75 -11.21 1.91 6.45
N PRO A 76 -11.25 3.00 5.67
CA PRO A 76 -10.06 3.52 5.00
C PRO A 76 -9.06 4.09 6.00
N GLU A 77 -9.50 4.69 7.11
CA GLU A 77 -8.64 5.32 8.12
C GLU A 77 -9.06 4.89 9.54
N PRO A 78 -8.80 3.63 9.94
CA PRO A 78 -9.02 3.21 11.32
C PRO A 78 -7.94 3.78 12.25
N GLU A 79 -8.25 3.90 13.54
CA GLU A 79 -7.28 4.38 14.57
C GLU A 79 -6.02 3.50 14.69
N SER A 80 -6.08 2.25 14.22
CA SER A 80 -4.95 1.30 14.24
C SER A 80 -3.92 1.55 13.13
N ILE A 81 -4.21 2.45 12.19
CA ILE A 81 -3.40 2.73 11.00
C ILE A 81 -3.06 4.23 10.94
N GLU A 82 -1.78 4.52 10.79
CA GLU A 82 -1.24 5.85 10.56
C GLU A 82 -0.65 5.92 9.15
N TYR A 83 -1.02 6.96 8.42
CA TYR A 83 -0.64 7.21 7.04
C TYR A 83 0.41 8.33 7.02
N ASP A 84 1.59 8.04 6.49
CA ASP A 84 2.78 8.92 6.59
C ASP A 84 3.57 8.93 5.27
N SER A 85 2.85 8.97 4.15
CA SER A 85 3.49 9.00 2.83
C SER A 85 4.16 10.35 2.59
N GLU A 86 5.35 10.33 2.00
CA GLU A 86 6.15 11.52 1.72
C GLU A 86 6.69 11.45 0.29
N ASP A 87 6.49 12.52 -0.49
CA ASP A 87 6.96 12.67 -1.87
C ASP A 87 6.66 11.43 -2.73
N ASP A 88 7.70 10.63 -2.98
CA ASP A 88 7.73 9.42 -3.80
C ASP A 88 7.91 8.18 -2.89
N THR A 89 7.30 8.13 -1.71
CA THR A 89 7.26 6.92 -0.90
C THR A 89 5.94 6.85 -0.18
N CYS A 90 5.21 5.74 -0.39
CA CYS A 90 4.05 5.43 0.42
C CYS A 90 4.50 4.68 1.67
N ASN A 91 4.22 5.25 2.84
CA ASN A 91 4.46 4.61 4.14
C ASN A 91 3.16 4.55 4.92
N ILE A 92 2.83 3.35 5.39
CA ILE A 92 1.63 3.11 6.20
C ILE A 92 2.04 2.29 7.41
N HIS A 93 1.76 2.82 8.60
CA HIS A 93 2.11 2.25 9.87
C HIS A 93 0.89 1.57 10.51
N PHE A 94 1.11 0.37 11.02
CA PHE A 94 0.08 -0.45 11.65
C PHE A 94 0.51 -0.82 13.06
N SER A 95 -0.47 -0.83 13.96
CA SER A 95 -0.32 -1.37 15.32
C SER A 95 -0.58 -2.89 15.41
N ASP A 96 -1.19 -3.48 14.38
CA ASP A 96 -1.56 -4.89 14.32
C ASP A 96 -1.05 -5.56 13.03
N LEU A 97 -0.50 -6.77 13.17
CA LEU A 97 0.12 -7.50 12.06
C LEU A 97 -0.91 -8.06 11.09
N ASP A 98 -2.09 -8.47 11.56
CA ASP A 98 -3.11 -9.01 10.69
C ASP A 98 -3.75 -7.91 9.83
N ASP A 99 -3.96 -6.71 10.37
CA ASP A 99 -4.38 -5.52 9.61
C ASP A 99 -3.33 -5.15 8.54
N ALA A 100 -2.05 -5.18 8.90
CA ALA A 100 -0.96 -4.90 7.97
C ALA A 100 -0.91 -5.94 6.84
N ARG A 101 -1.03 -7.23 7.17
CA ARG A 101 -1.07 -8.33 6.20
C ARG A 101 -2.26 -8.24 5.26
N GLN A 102 -3.44 -7.94 5.80
CA GLN A 102 -4.66 -7.80 5.01
C GLN A 102 -4.52 -6.63 4.02
N THR A 103 -4.01 -5.50 4.49
CA THR A 103 -3.80 -4.31 3.66
C THR A 103 -2.74 -4.54 2.60
N ALA A 104 -1.60 -5.15 2.96
CA ALA A 104 -0.54 -5.50 2.02
C ALA A 104 -1.00 -6.47 0.92
N GLU A 105 -1.84 -7.44 1.25
CA GLU A 105 -2.42 -8.36 0.26
C GLU A 105 -3.35 -7.65 -0.72
N LEU A 106 -4.21 -6.76 -0.22
CA LEU A 106 -5.11 -5.95 -1.04
C LEU A 106 -4.33 -5.00 -1.97
N ALA A 107 -3.34 -4.29 -1.42
CA ALA A 107 -2.52 -3.32 -2.14
C ALA A 107 -1.66 -3.99 -3.22
N SER A 108 -0.96 -5.09 -2.87
CA SER A 108 -0.20 -5.91 -3.83
C SER A 108 -1.10 -6.43 -4.95
N ALA A 109 -2.28 -6.97 -4.62
CA ALA A 109 -3.21 -7.47 -5.62
C ALA A 109 -3.80 -6.37 -6.51
N MET A 110 -3.96 -5.15 -5.98
CA MET A 110 -4.41 -3.99 -6.76
C MET A 110 -3.34 -3.57 -7.75
N ILE A 111 -2.12 -3.32 -7.29
CA ILE A 111 -1.09 -2.72 -8.14
C ILE A 111 -0.54 -3.70 -9.18
N THR A 112 -0.64 -5.01 -8.96
CA THR A 112 -0.21 -6.04 -9.93
C THR A 112 -1.30 -6.45 -10.92
N THR A 113 -2.50 -5.85 -10.84
CA THR A 113 -3.61 -6.16 -11.74
C THR A 113 -4.22 -4.87 -12.27
N TYR A 114 -3.91 -4.51 -13.51
CA TYR A 114 -4.36 -3.26 -14.14
C TYR A 114 -5.86 -2.95 -13.97
N LYS A 115 -6.74 -3.96 -14.14
CA LYS A 115 -8.18 -3.78 -13.91
C LYS A 115 -8.52 -3.36 -12.48
N LYS A 116 -7.82 -3.91 -11.48
CA LYS A 116 -8.01 -3.57 -10.06
C LYS A 116 -7.41 -2.20 -9.75
N LEU A 117 -6.28 -1.85 -10.36
CA LEU A 117 -5.72 -0.51 -10.28
C LEU A 117 -6.73 0.54 -10.77
N LEU A 118 -7.30 0.36 -11.97
CA LEU A 118 -8.32 1.29 -12.49
C LEU A 118 -9.57 1.37 -11.60
N GLN A 119 -9.98 0.24 -11.00
CA GLN A 119 -11.08 0.23 -10.05
C GLN A 119 -10.74 1.02 -8.77
N ALA A 120 -9.52 0.85 -8.24
CA ALA A 120 -9.06 1.57 -7.06
C ALA A 120 -8.92 3.07 -7.33
N ILE A 121 -8.43 3.47 -8.51
CA ILE A 121 -8.38 4.86 -8.97
C ILE A 121 -9.78 5.48 -8.97
N GLN A 122 -10.78 4.79 -9.51
CA GLN A 122 -12.15 5.31 -9.51
C GLN A 122 -12.67 5.49 -8.07
N VAL A 123 -12.43 4.52 -7.19
CA VAL A 123 -12.86 4.62 -5.78
C VAL A 123 -12.10 5.72 -5.03
N ALA A 124 -10.81 5.92 -5.30
CA ALA A 124 -10.04 7.01 -4.74
C ALA A 124 -10.65 8.37 -5.10
N ARG A 125 -11.02 8.56 -6.38
CA ARG A 125 -11.72 9.77 -6.87
C ARG A 125 -13.06 9.98 -6.22
N ASP A 126 -13.88 8.93 -6.18
CA ASP A 126 -15.24 9.01 -5.63
C ASP A 126 -15.26 9.34 -4.12
N ASN A 127 -14.11 9.23 -3.44
CA ASN A 127 -13.96 9.47 -2.01
C ASN A 127 -12.92 10.56 -1.68
N ASP A 128 -12.49 11.37 -2.67
CA ASP A 128 -11.52 12.46 -2.49
C ASP A 128 -10.21 12.04 -1.80
N LEU A 129 -9.65 10.87 -2.17
CA LEU A 129 -8.45 10.28 -1.55
C LEU A 129 -7.13 10.62 -2.26
N GLU A 130 -7.14 11.52 -3.25
CA GLU A 130 -5.95 11.88 -4.05
C GLU A 130 -5.06 12.95 -3.39
N ASP A 131 -5.63 13.75 -2.48
CA ASP A 131 -4.99 14.92 -1.87
C ASP A 131 -4.52 14.63 -0.43
N GLY A 132 -3.64 13.65 -0.25
CA GLY A 132 -2.99 13.37 1.05
C GLY A 132 -2.42 14.63 1.72
#